data_AF-A0A9E5CTU5-F1
#
_entry.id   AF-A0A9E5CTU5-F1
#
_cell.length_a   1.000
_cell.length_b   1.000
_cell.length_c   1.000
_cell.angle_alpha   90.00
_cell.angle_beta   90.00
_cell.angle_gamma   90.00
#
_symmetry.space_group_name_H-M   'P 1'
#
loop_
_entity.id
_entity.type
_entity.pdbx_description
1 polymer ?
#
loop_
_entity_poly.entity_id
_entity_poly.type
_entity_poly.pdbx_seq_one_letter_code
_entity_poly.pdbx_strand_id
1 'polypeptide(L)'
;MSSLTKPLAAPRATGPIILAWAFVERQKNLWKRYWAWELVWLVYGVVNTLAITFIAREVEQAGIVGAGGANDLVLFLLLGTLVWAYLSAVLDDISLVITWERWEGTIEHTLMAPVPRWVHLVGMSVFGVMHAIVRTLLIFAIALPFFAVDFSQADWLAAVVVMAVGSVSIAGIGILAGVLPLLYPERGTQMSFMAQAVILLISGVYYSV
;
A
#
# COMPACT_ATOMS: atom_id res chain seq x y z
N MET A 1 -35.93 28.05 -35.93
CA MET A 1 -34.72 27.99 -35.07
C MET A 1 -34.44 26.54 -34.74
N SER A 2 -33.79 25.87 -35.70
CA SER A 2 -33.40 24.47 -35.65
C SER A 2 -31.88 24.46 -35.80
N SER A 3 -31.17 23.89 -34.82
CA SER A 3 -29.88 23.22 -34.96
C SER A 3 -29.02 23.40 -33.70
N LEU A 4 -29.14 22.52 -32.69
CA LEU A 4 -28.05 22.21 -31.75
C LEU A 4 -28.30 20.86 -31.06
N THR A 5 -28.54 19.80 -31.83
CA THR A 5 -28.38 18.42 -31.36
C THR A 5 -27.17 17.81 -32.04
N LYS A 6 -25.99 18.29 -31.64
CA LYS A 6 -24.74 17.57 -31.94
C LYS A 6 -24.87 16.23 -31.22
N PRO A 7 -24.82 15.07 -31.91
CA PRO A 7 -24.85 13.80 -31.21
C PRO A 7 -23.64 13.77 -30.28
N LEU A 8 -23.88 13.52 -28.98
CA LEU A 8 -22.82 13.23 -28.03
C LEU A 8 -21.96 12.14 -28.67
N ALA A 9 -20.69 12.44 -28.92
CA ALA A 9 -19.78 11.52 -29.57
C ALA A 9 -19.87 10.17 -28.85
N ALA A 10 -20.18 9.11 -29.61
CA ALA A 10 -20.25 7.76 -29.06
C ALA A 10 -18.95 7.48 -28.28
N PRO A 11 -19.04 6.86 -27.08
CA PRO A 11 -17.85 6.55 -26.31
C PRO A 11 -16.92 5.74 -27.21
N ARG A 12 -15.69 6.24 -27.43
CA ARG A 12 -14.66 5.44 -28.07
C ARG A 12 -14.57 4.16 -27.25
N ALA A 13 -14.80 3.01 -27.89
CA ALA A 13 -14.57 1.70 -27.30
C ALA A 13 -13.06 1.55 -27.08
N THR A 14 -12.53 2.24 -26.07
CA THR A 14 -11.19 2.02 -25.55
C THR A 14 -11.23 0.67 -24.85
N GLY A 15 -10.30 -0.22 -25.21
CA GLY A 15 -10.23 -1.55 -24.61
C GLY A 15 -10.12 -1.47 -23.08
N PRO A 16 -10.55 -2.51 -22.34
CA PRO A 16 -10.58 -2.50 -20.88
C PRO A 16 -9.21 -2.23 -20.24
N ILE A 17 -8.13 -2.63 -20.92
CA ILE A 17 -6.74 -2.39 -20.50
C ILE A 17 -6.39 -0.89 -20.59
N ILE A 18 -6.82 -0.21 -21.65
CA ILE A 18 -6.56 1.22 -21.85
C ILE A 18 -7.34 2.03 -20.80
N LEU A 19 -8.56 1.59 -20.48
CA LEU A 19 -9.36 2.18 -19.41
C LEU A 19 -8.71 1.96 -18.04
N ALA A 20 -8.25 0.74 -17.73
CA ALA A 20 -7.51 0.46 -16.48
C ALA A 20 -6.26 1.35 -16.37
N TRP A 21 -5.52 1.51 -17.46
CA TRP A 21 -4.34 2.38 -17.50
C TRP A 21 -4.68 3.86 -17.29
N ALA A 22 -5.81 4.33 -17.82
CA ALA A 22 -6.27 5.70 -17.58
C ALA A 22 -6.54 5.99 -16.09
N PHE A 23 -7.04 5.00 -15.33
CA PHE A 23 -7.17 5.14 -13.87
C PHE A 23 -5.82 5.20 -13.17
N VAL A 24 -4.84 4.39 -13.60
CA VAL A 24 -3.47 4.45 -13.08
C VAL A 24 -2.86 5.83 -13.33
N GLU A 25 -3.05 6.39 -14.52
CA GLU A 25 -2.53 7.73 -14.87
C GLU A 25 -3.22 8.83 -14.06
N ARG A 26 -4.54 8.74 -13.85
CA ARG A 26 -5.27 9.62 -12.94
C ARG A 26 -4.64 9.59 -11.55
N GLN A 27 -4.46 8.40 -10.97
CA GLN A 27 -3.90 8.25 -9.63
C GLN A 27 -2.49 8.84 -9.53
N LYS A 28 -1.64 8.58 -10.53
CA LYS A 28 -0.31 9.17 -10.61
C LYS A 28 -0.34 10.70 -10.59
N ASN A 29 -1.32 11.33 -11.25
CA ASN A 29 -1.46 12.79 -11.25
C ASN A 29 -1.95 13.34 -9.90
N LEU A 30 -2.87 12.65 -9.23
CA LEU A 30 -3.28 13.02 -7.88
C LEU A 30 -2.13 12.92 -6.90
N TRP A 31 -1.34 11.86 -7.02
CA TRP A 31 -0.19 11.65 -6.16
C TRP A 31 0.89 12.72 -6.36
N LYS A 32 1.15 13.14 -7.60
CA LYS A 32 2.00 14.31 -7.89
C LYS A 32 1.47 15.59 -7.26
N ARG A 33 0.15 15.78 -7.23
CA ARG A 33 -0.48 16.96 -6.62
C ARG A 33 -0.30 16.97 -5.10
N TYR A 34 -0.33 15.81 -4.45
CA TYR A 34 -0.22 15.64 -3.00
C TYR A 34 1.13 15.06 -2.53
N TRP A 35 2.20 15.25 -3.31
CA TRP A 35 3.51 14.64 -3.05
C TRP A 35 4.10 14.96 -1.66
N ALA A 36 3.78 16.13 -1.10
CA ALA A 36 4.24 16.52 0.23
C ALA A 36 3.64 15.62 1.31
N TRP A 37 2.41 15.13 1.12
CA TRP A 37 1.76 14.20 2.03
C TRP A 37 2.47 12.84 2.02
N GLU A 38 2.92 12.40 0.85
CA GLU A 38 3.69 11.17 0.72
C GLU A 38 5.01 11.25 1.50
N LEU A 39 5.70 12.38 1.46
CA LEU A 39 6.94 12.57 2.21
C LEU A 39 6.72 12.38 3.72
N VAL A 40 5.58 12.85 4.25
CA VAL A 40 5.22 12.65 5.66
C VAL A 40 5.06 11.16 5.97
N TRP A 41 4.33 10.43 5.13
CA TRP A 41 4.15 8.99 5.29
C TRP A 41 5.43 8.18 5.11
N LEU A 42 6.33 8.63 4.24
CA LEU A 42 7.65 8.04 4.06
C LEU A 42 8.49 8.21 5.33
N VAL A 43 8.60 9.43 5.86
CA VAL A 43 9.33 9.71 7.10
C VAL A 43 8.74 8.92 8.26
N TYR A 44 7.41 8.88 8.37
CA TYR A 44 6.73 8.06 9.37
C TYR A 44 7.10 6.57 9.24
N GLY A 45 7.07 6.02 8.03
CA GLY A 45 7.42 4.62 7.77
C GLY A 45 8.88 4.30 8.08
N VAL A 46 9.81 5.18 7.71
CA VAL A 46 11.24 5.06 8.03
C VAL A 46 11.45 5.09 9.53
N VAL A 47 10.89 6.07 10.23
CA VAL A 47 11.04 6.20 11.69
C VAL A 47 10.47 4.99 12.40
N ASN A 48 9.31 4.48 11.99
CA ASN A 48 8.69 3.29 12.57
C ASN A 48 9.56 2.04 12.36
N THR A 49 10.05 1.84 11.14
CA THR A 49 10.94 0.73 10.77
C THR A 49 12.23 0.79 11.60
N LEU A 50 12.86 1.96 11.70
CA LEU A 50 14.07 2.16 12.49
C LEU A 50 13.81 1.95 13.99
N ALA A 51 12.71 2.48 14.52
CA ALA A 51 12.37 2.34 15.93
C ALA A 51 12.23 0.88 16.33
N ILE A 52 11.53 0.07 15.55
CA ILE A 52 11.34 -1.36 15.84
C ILE A 52 12.64 -2.13 15.69
N THR A 53 13.45 -1.83 14.67
CA THR A 53 14.74 -2.51 14.46
C THR A 53 15.80 -2.13 15.50
N PHE A 54 15.76 -0.91 16.04
CA PHE A 54 16.63 -0.53 17.16
C PHE A 54 16.32 -1.30 18.45
N ILE A 55 15.07 -1.77 18.66
CA ILE A 55 14.74 -2.62 19.82
C ILE A 55 15.63 -3.88 19.83
N ALA A 56 15.94 -4.47 18.67
CA ALA A 56 16.82 -5.63 18.60
C ALA A 56 18.25 -5.31 19.09
N ARG A 57 18.77 -4.11 18.78
CA ARG A 57 20.09 -3.67 19.25
C ARG A 57 20.13 -3.40 20.75
N GLU A 58 19.04 -2.87 21.31
CA GLU A 58 18.93 -2.68 22.77
C GLU A 58 18.98 -4.03 23.50
N VAL A 59 18.33 -5.07 22.97
CA VAL A 59 18.35 -6.43 23.54
C VAL A 59 19.75 -7.04 23.51
N GLU A 60 20.54 -6.76 22.45
CA GLU A 60 21.95 -7.14 22.36
C GLU A 60 22.80 -6.44 23.44
N GLN A 61 22.65 -5.11 23.57
CA GLN A 61 23.41 -4.33 24.55
C GLN A 61 23.06 -4.70 26.00
N ALA A 62 21.82 -5.11 26.25
CA ALA A 62 21.38 -5.63 27.54
C ALA A 62 21.96 -7.01 27.89
N GLY A 63 22.66 -7.68 26.95
CA GLY A 63 23.29 -8.98 27.16
C GLY A 63 22.31 -10.16 27.28
N ILE A 64 21.06 -9.97 26.86
CA ILE A 64 20.00 -11.01 26.91
C ILE A 64 20.26 -12.07 25.82
N VAL A 65 20.81 -11.65 24.68
CA VAL A 65 21.09 -12.49 23.52
C VAL A 65 22.54 -12.29 23.07
N GLY A 66 23.24 -13.38 22.73
CA GLY A 66 24.61 -13.28 22.19
C GLY A 66 24.64 -12.60 20.81
N ALA A 67 25.80 -12.09 20.40
CA ALA A 67 25.98 -11.31 19.17
C ALA A 67 25.41 -11.99 17.89
N GLY A 68 25.44 -13.33 17.80
CA GLY A 68 24.84 -14.06 16.68
C GLY A 68 23.30 -13.95 16.64
N GLY A 69 22.63 -14.14 17.78
CA GLY A 69 21.17 -14.05 17.85
C GLY A 69 20.63 -12.62 17.74
N ALA A 70 21.45 -11.62 18.07
CA ALA A 70 21.11 -10.22 17.87
C ALA A 70 20.99 -9.86 16.39
N ASN A 71 21.91 -10.33 15.54
CA ASN A 71 21.85 -10.09 14.10
C ASN A 71 20.63 -10.78 13.47
N ASP A 72 20.32 -12.01 13.90
CA ASP A 72 19.12 -12.73 13.45
C ASP A 72 17.83 -11.99 13.85
N LEU A 73 17.80 -11.40 15.05
CA LEU A 73 16.67 -10.60 15.53
C LEU A 73 16.52 -9.28 14.75
N VAL A 74 17.63 -8.59 14.45
CA VAL A 74 17.63 -7.39 13.61
C VAL A 74 17.08 -7.72 12.23
N LEU A 75 17.55 -8.81 11.62
CA LEU A 75 17.07 -9.31 10.32
C LEU A 75 15.58 -9.64 10.37
N PHE A 76 15.14 -10.37 11.39
CA PHE A 76 13.74 -10.75 11.56
C PHE A 76 12.83 -9.53 11.68
N LEU A 77 13.17 -8.57 12.56
CA LEU A 77 12.37 -7.36 12.75
C LEU A 77 12.45 -6.41 11.55
N LEU A 78 13.60 -6.29 10.89
CA LEU A 78 13.75 -5.45 9.69
C LEU A 78 12.92 -6.00 8.54
N LEU A 79 13.03 -7.29 8.24
CA LEU A 79 12.22 -7.91 7.19
C LEU A 79 10.74 -7.86 7.55
N GLY A 80 10.41 -8.12 8.81
CA GLY A 80 9.04 -8.05 9.29
C GLY A 80 8.44 -6.66 9.09
N THR A 81 9.06 -5.63 9.67
CA THR A 81 8.61 -4.23 9.51
C THR A 81 8.46 -3.81 8.05
N LEU A 82 9.35 -4.24 7.14
CA LEU A 82 9.25 -3.94 5.71
C LEU A 82 8.06 -4.63 5.04
N VAL A 83 7.83 -5.91 5.35
CA VAL A 83 6.67 -6.66 4.85
C VAL A 83 5.37 -6.03 5.37
N TRP A 84 5.35 -5.62 6.65
CA TRP A 84 4.20 -4.90 7.20
C TRP A 84 3.99 -3.55 6.53
N ALA A 85 5.05 -2.75 6.37
CA ALA A 85 4.97 -1.44 5.71
C ALA A 85 4.44 -1.55 4.27
N TYR A 86 4.82 -2.62 3.57
CA TYR A 86 4.28 -2.94 2.25
C TYR A 86 2.79 -3.30 2.31
N LEU A 87 2.43 -4.26 3.16
CA LEU A 87 1.07 -4.76 3.33
C LEU A 87 0.10 -3.63 3.71
N SER A 88 0.47 -2.82 4.70
CA SER A 88 -0.34 -1.69 5.15
C SER A 88 -0.50 -0.64 4.04
N ALA A 89 0.56 -0.33 3.28
CA ALA A 89 0.49 0.63 2.17
C ALA A 89 -0.49 0.18 1.07
N VAL A 90 -0.40 -1.08 0.63
CA VAL A 90 -1.34 -1.61 -0.39
C VAL A 90 -2.78 -1.58 0.13
N LEU A 91 -3.01 -1.96 1.39
CA LEU A 91 -4.35 -1.91 1.97
C LEU A 91 -4.86 -0.47 2.07
N ASP A 92 -4.04 0.49 2.48
CA ASP A 92 -4.42 1.90 2.59
C ASP A 92 -4.81 2.47 1.22
N ASP A 93 -3.95 2.26 0.23
CA ASP A 93 -4.17 2.78 -1.12
C ASP A 93 -5.47 2.26 -1.75
N ILE A 94 -5.82 1.00 -1.51
CA ILE A 94 -7.00 0.36 -2.10
C ILE A 94 -8.25 0.60 -1.24
N SER A 95 -8.15 0.49 0.08
CA SER A 95 -9.32 0.64 0.98
C SER A 95 -9.79 2.09 1.08
N LEU A 96 -8.88 3.06 0.99
CA LEU A 96 -9.20 4.46 1.15
C LEU A 96 -9.54 5.17 -0.17
N VAL A 97 -9.52 4.48 -1.32
CA VAL A 97 -9.91 5.05 -2.63
C VAL A 97 -11.22 5.81 -2.54
N ILE A 98 -12.24 5.20 -1.93
CA ILE A 98 -13.57 5.79 -1.83
C ILE A 98 -13.55 7.02 -0.92
N THR A 99 -12.75 7.00 0.15
CA THR A 99 -12.55 8.18 1.00
C THR A 99 -11.91 9.32 0.21
N TRP A 100 -10.87 9.01 -0.58
CA TRP A 100 -10.19 9.99 -1.43
C TRP A 100 -11.12 10.57 -2.49
N GLU A 101 -11.89 9.74 -3.19
CA GLU A 101 -12.88 10.20 -4.18
C GLU A 101 -13.98 11.06 -3.54
N ARG A 102 -14.39 10.76 -2.30
CA ARG A 102 -15.33 11.60 -1.54
C ARG A 102 -14.72 12.94 -1.21
N TRP A 103 -13.48 12.95 -0.75
CA TRP A 103 -12.77 14.18 -0.39
C TRP A 103 -12.57 15.09 -1.61
N GLU A 104 -12.38 14.50 -2.79
CA GLU A 104 -12.33 15.22 -4.06
C GLU A 104 -13.70 15.65 -4.62
N GLY A 105 -14.79 15.10 -4.08
CA GLY A 105 -16.14 15.31 -4.62
C GLY A 105 -16.37 14.66 -5.98
N THR A 106 -15.64 13.59 -6.33
CA THR A 106 -15.67 12.95 -7.65
C THR A 106 -16.43 11.62 -7.68
N ILE A 107 -16.99 11.19 -6.55
CA ILE A 107 -17.74 9.93 -6.41
C ILE A 107 -18.92 9.86 -7.39
N GLU A 108 -19.75 10.91 -7.45
CA GLU A 108 -20.95 10.88 -8.29
C GLU A 108 -20.58 10.75 -9.77
N HIS A 109 -19.55 11.49 -10.20
CA HIS A 109 -19.05 11.44 -11.57
C HIS A 109 -18.45 10.07 -11.93
N THR A 110 -17.70 9.47 -11.01
CA THR A 110 -17.07 8.16 -11.22
C THR A 110 -18.10 7.03 -11.26
N LEU A 111 -19.16 7.12 -10.45
CA LEU A 111 -20.25 6.15 -10.44
C LEU A 111 -21.24 6.34 -11.61
N MET A 112 -21.37 7.56 -12.14
CA MET A 112 -22.19 7.85 -13.34
C MET A 112 -21.48 7.51 -14.66
N ALA A 113 -20.15 7.41 -14.65
CA ALA A 113 -19.40 7.06 -15.85
C ALA A 113 -19.74 5.62 -16.29
N PRO A 114 -19.97 5.37 -17.59
CA PRO A 114 -20.28 4.04 -18.10
C PRO A 114 -19.01 3.18 -18.19
N VAL A 115 -18.40 2.86 -17.04
CA VAL A 115 -17.19 2.04 -16.92
C VAL A 115 -17.50 0.80 -16.07
N PRO A 116 -17.10 -0.40 -16.51
CA PRO A 116 -17.27 -1.60 -15.69
C PRO A 116 -16.45 -1.51 -14.39
N ARG A 117 -17.09 -1.78 -13.25
CA ARG A 117 -16.51 -1.64 -11.90
C ARG A 117 -15.20 -2.42 -11.71
N TRP A 118 -15.09 -3.61 -12.30
CA TRP A 118 -13.90 -4.44 -12.19
C TRP A 118 -12.66 -3.78 -12.82
N VAL A 119 -12.82 -2.99 -13.90
CA VAL A 119 -11.71 -2.26 -14.53
C VAL A 119 -11.19 -1.16 -13.61
N HIS A 120 -12.11 -0.45 -12.94
CA HIS A 120 -11.75 0.55 -11.93
C HIS A 120 -10.97 -0.12 -10.78
N LEU A 121 -11.51 -1.19 -10.19
CA LEU A 121 -10.87 -1.90 -9.07
C LEU A 121 -9.48 -2.44 -9.43
N VAL A 122 -9.32 -3.04 -10.62
CA VAL A 122 -8.02 -3.53 -11.10
C VAL A 122 -7.05 -2.38 -11.33
N GLY A 123 -7.47 -1.29 -11.96
CA GLY A 123 -6.62 -0.12 -12.18
C GLY A 123 -6.10 0.48 -10.86
N MET A 124 -6.96 0.59 -9.86
CA MET A 124 -6.60 1.10 -8.54
C MET A 124 -5.68 0.14 -7.77
N SER A 125 -5.95 -1.17 -7.86
CA SER A 125 -5.11 -2.20 -7.22
C SER A 125 -3.69 -2.23 -7.81
N VAL A 126 -3.58 -2.15 -9.14
CA VAL A 126 -2.28 -2.10 -9.83
C VAL A 126 -1.50 -0.86 -9.43
N PHE A 127 -2.16 0.30 -9.37
CA PHE A 127 -1.52 1.52 -8.87
C PHE A 127 -1.04 1.38 -7.42
N GLY A 128 -1.89 0.90 -6.51
CA GLY A 128 -1.54 0.74 -5.09
C GLY A 128 -0.38 -0.23 -4.88
N VAL A 129 -0.31 -1.33 -5.64
CA VAL A 129 0.84 -2.25 -5.61
C VAL A 129 2.11 -1.55 -6.08
N MET A 130 2.08 -0.82 -7.20
CA MET A 130 3.26 -0.10 -7.70
C MET A 130 3.73 0.98 -6.71
N HIS A 131 2.79 1.74 -6.13
CA HIS A 131 3.08 2.72 -5.08
C HIS A 131 3.75 2.06 -3.89
N ALA A 132 3.15 1.01 -3.34
CA ALA A 132 3.64 0.34 -2.15
C ALA A 132 5.03 -0.26 -2.36
N ILE A 133 5.30 -0.83 -3.55
CA ILE A 133 6.65 -1.32 -3.90
C ILE A 133 7.66 -0.17 -3.83
N VAL A 134 7.36 0.96 -4.47
CA VAL A 134 8.27 2.13 -4.48
C VAL A 134 8.50 2.63 -3.06
N ARG A 135 7.43 2.77 -2.26
CA ARG A 135 7.50 3.26 -0.88
C ARG A 135 8.32 2.31 0.01
N THR A 136 8.09 1.01 -0.06
CA THR A 136 8.85 0.02 0.71
C THR A 136 10.31 -0.04 0.30
N LEU A 137 10.62 0.06 -1.00
CA LEU A 137 12.01 0.13 -1.48
C LEU A 137 12.74 1.37 -0.96
N LEU A 138 12.06 2.51 -0.89
CA LEU A 138 12.63 3.74 -0.32
C LEU A 138 12.87 3.59 1.19
N ILE A 139 11.92 3.02 1.94
CA ILE A 139 12.09 2.74 3.37
C ILE A 139 13.28 1.80 3.59
N PHE A 140 13.37 0.72 2.80
CA PHE A 140 14.49 -0.22 2.85
C PHE A 140 15.83 0.46 2.57
N ALA A 141 15.91 1.26 1.50
CA ALA A 141 17.14 1.95 1.12
C ALA A 141 17.62 2.95 2.20
N ILE A 142 16.70 3.61 2.89
CA ILE A 142 17.03 4.56 3.97
C ILE A 142 17.39 3.82 5.27
N ALA A 143 16.79 2.67 5.54
CA ALA A 143 17.05 1.87 6.74
C ALA A 143 18.38 1.09 6.67
N LEU A 144 18.75 0.59 5.48
CA LEU A 144 19.94 -0.22 5.26
C LEU A 144 21.27 0.36 5.81
N PRO A 145 21.61 1.66 5.65
CA PRO A 145 22.86 2.20 6.20
C PRO A 145 22.95 2.16 7.74
N PHE A 146 21.84 2.01 8.46
CA PHE A 146 21.86 1.95 9.92
C PHE A 146 22.28 0.57 10.44
N PHE A 147 22.12 -0.48 9.62
CA PHE A 147 22.36 -1.86 10.02
C PHE A 147 23.38 -2.52 9.08
N ALA A 148 24.53 -2.92 9.63
CA ALA A 148 25.56 -3.67 8.89
C ALA A 148 25.09 -5.12 8.66
N VAL A 149 24.09 -5.28 7.80
CA VAL A 149 23.45 -6.56 7.49
C VAL A 149 24.18 -7.23 6.33
N ASP A 150 24.52 -8.50 6.51
CA ASP A 150 25.08 -9.32 5.43
C ASP A 150 23.95 -9.98 4.64
N PHE A 151 23.87 -9.66 3.34
CA PHE A 151 22.89 -10.23 2.40
C PHE A 151 23.47 -11.37 1.55
N SER A 152 24.68 -11.88 1.87
CA SER A 152 25.37 -12.87 1.05
C SER A 152 24.58 -14.17 0.83
N GLN A 153 23.62 -14.51 1.69
CA GLN A 153 22.78 -15.71 1.57
C GLN A 153 21.30 -15.38 1.28
N ALA A 154 21.00 -14.17 0.82
CA ALA A 154 19.62 -13.75 0.57
C ALA A 154 19.01 -14.44 -0.67
N ASP A 155 17.86 -15.10 -0.48
CA ASP A 155 17.04 -15.61 -1.59
C ASP A 155 16.08 -14.51 -2.10
N TRP A 156 16.57 -13.74 -3.07
CA TRP A 156 15.81 -12.69 -3.72
C TRP A 156 14.62 -13.23 -4.53
N LEU A 157 14.68 -14.47 -5.02
CA LEU A 157 13.60 -15.07 -5.79
C LEU A 157 12.41 -15.39 -4.88
N ALA A 158 12.68 -16.01 -3.73
CA ALA A 158 11.67 -16.26 -2.71
C ALA A 158 11.01 -14.95 -2.25
N ALA A 159 11.80 -13.89 -2.02
CA ALA A 159 11.27 -12.58 -1.64
C ALA A 159 10.30 -12.02 -2.70
N VAL A 160 10.67 -12.05 -3.99
CA VAL A 160 9.80 -11.55 -5.08
C VAL A 160 8.53 -12.38 -5.20
N VAL A 161 8.62 -13.71 -5.10
CA VAL A 161 7.45 -14.60 -5.20
C VAL A 161 6.49 -14.38 -4.04
N VAL A 162 7.00 -14.29 -2.81
CA VAL A 162 6.18 -14.01 -1.62
C VAL A 162 5.49 -12.66 -1.74
N MET A 163 6.22 -11.62 -2.18
CA MET A 163 5.64 -10.30 -2.41
C MET A 163 4.55 -10.33 -3.49
N ALA A 164 4.76 -11.04 -4.60
CA ALA A 164 3.78 -11.15 -5.68
C ALA A 164 2.49 -11.85 -5.21
N VAL A 165 2.61 -13.01 -4.54
CA VAL A 165 1.46 -13.76 -4.01
C VAL A 165 0.73 -12.98 -2.92
N GLY A 166 1.49 -12.31 -2.04
CA GLY A 166 0.96 -11.43 -1.02
C GLY A 166 0.13 -10.30 -1.63
N SER A 167 0.67 -9.61 -2.65
CA SER A 167 0.01 -8.49 -3.32
C SER A 167 -1.39 -8.83 -3.83
N VAL A 168 -1.54 -10.00 -4.46
CA VAL A 168 -2.84 -10.46 -4.98
C VAL A 168 -3.84 -10.69 -3.85
N SER A 169 -3.39 -11.34 -2.77
CA SER A 169 -4.23 -11.64 -1.61
C SER A 169 -4.67 -10.35 -0.90
N ILE A 170 -3.73 -9.44 -0.70
CA ILE A 170 -3.94 -8.16 -0.02
C ILE A 170 -4.83 -7.24 -0.84
N ALA A 171 -4.68 -7.22 -2.17
CA ALA A 171 -5.57 -6.45 -3.04
C ALA A 171 -7.03 -6.87 -2.89
N GLY A 172 -7.31 -8.18 -2.79
CA GLY A 172 -8.66 -8.69 -2.52
C GLY A 172 -9.22 -8.19 -1.19
N ILE A 173 -8.41 -8.25 -0.12
CA ILE A 173 -8.80 -7.75 1.21
C ILE A 173 -9.00 -6.23 1.18
N GLY A 174 -8.15 -5.48 0.48
CA GLY A 174 -8.25 -4.03 0.33
C GLY A 174 -9.54 -3.60 -0.36
N ILE A 175 -9.95 -4.32 -1.41
CA ILE A 175 -11.23 -4.07 -2.10
C ILE A 175 -12.41 -4.29 -1.15
N LEU A 176 -12.38 -5.37 -0.35
CA LEU A 176 -13.42 -5.64 0.65
C LEU A 176 -13.44 -4.56 1.74
N ALA A 177 -12.28 -4.15 2.23
CA ALA A 177 -12.14 -3.07 3.20
C ALA A 177 -12.66 -1.74 2.67
N GLY A 178 -12.52 -1.48 1.36
CA GLY A 178 -13.08 -0.30 0.70
C GLY A 178 -14.62 -0.19 0.78
N VAL A 179 -15.33 -1.27 1.06
CA VAL A 179 -16.79 -1.22 1.31
C VAL A 179 -17.11 -0.47 2.61
N LEU A 180 -16.21 -0.47 3.60
CA LEU A 180 -16.44 0.16 4.91
C LEU A 180 -16.56 1.70 4.77
N PRO A 181 -15.64 2.42 4.10
CA PRO A 181 -15.84 3.83 3.75
C PRO A 181 -17.04 4.13 2.85
N LEU A 182 -17.50 3.15 2.07
CA LEU A 182 -18.71 3.34 1.27
C LEU A 182 -19.97 3.37 2.15
N LEU A 183 -20.07 2.46 3.12
CA LEU A 183 -21.24 2.32 4.00
C LEU A 183 -21.29 3.35 5.13
N TYR A 184 -20.13 3.75 5.66
CA TYR A 184 -20.04 4.62 6.82
C TYR A 184 -19.18 5.85 6.51
N PRO A 185 -19.79 6.94 6.00
CA PRO A 185 -19.07 8.10 5.47
C PRO A 185 -18.16 8.80 6.48
N GLU A 186 -18.55 8.87 7.75
CA GLU A 186 -17.85 9.67 8.76
C GLU A 186 -16.70 8.92 9.45
N ARG A 187 -16.79 7.58 9.55
CA ARG A 187 -15.84 6.75 10.31
C ARG A 187 -15.26 5.57 9.54
N GLY A 188 -15.54 5.47 8.25
CA GLY A 188 -15.10 4.35 7.42
C GLY A 188 -13.58 4.20 7.32
N THR A 189 -12.84 5.31 7.31
CA THR A 189 -11.37 5.31 7.37
C THR A 189 -10.87 4.64 8.65
N GLN A 190 -11.47 4.97 9.80
CA GLN A 190 -11.08 4.38 11.10
C GLN A 190 -11.37 2.88 11.16
N MET A 191 -12.48 2.43 10.56
CA MET A 191 -12.80 1.00 10.49
C MET A 191 -11.86 0.22 9.59
N SER A 192 -11.37 0.83 8.50
CA SER A 192 -10.36 0.22 7.63
C SER A 192 -9.04 0.04 8.37
N PHE A 193 -8.62 1.04 9.14
CA PHE A 193 -7.45 0.94 10.02
C PHE A 193 -7.63 -0.09 11.14
N MET A 194 -8.83 -0.23 11.68
CA MET A 194 -9.12 -1.29 12.67
C MET A 194 -8.96 -2.69 12.06
N ALA A 195 -9.44 -2.89 10.83
CA ALA A 195 -9.26 -4.16 10.13
C ALA A 195 -7.78 -4.47 9.89
N GLN A 196 -6.99 -3.46 9.50
CA GLN A 196 -5.54 -3.59 9.37
C GLN A 196 -4.86 -3.96 10.70
N ALA A 197 -5.26 -3.34 11.82
CA ALA A 197 -4.69 -3.65 13.13
C ALA A 197 -4.91 -5.13 13.53
N VAL A 198 -6.07 -5.70 13.20
CA VAL A 198 -6.34 -7.13 13.41
C VAL A 198 -5.46 -8.00 12.52
N ILE A 199 -5.27 -7.60 11.25
CA ILE A 199 -4.37 -8.31 10.32
C ILE A 199 -2.93 -8.28 10.84
N LEU A 200 -2.45 -7.13 11.32
CA LEU A 200 -1.12 -7.00 11.94
C LEU A 200 -0.94 -7.98 13.08
N LEU A 201 -1.92 -8.03 13.99
CA LEU A 201 -1.85 -8.90 15.15
C LEU A 201 -1.72 -10.37 14.76
N ILE A 202 -2.47 -10.83 13.75
CA ILE A 202 -2.48 -12.23 13.30
C ILE A 202 -1.26 -12.54 12.43
N SER A 203 -0.68 -11.55 11.75
CA SER A 203 0.38 -11.76 10.75
C SER A 203 1.71 -12.28 11.30
N GLY A 204 1.95 -12.25 12.61
CA GLY A 204 3.18 -12.76 13.22
C GLY A 204 4.45 -12.01 12.78
N VAL A 205 4.30 -10.78 12.26
CA VAL A 205 5.40 -10.06 11.62
C VAL A 205 6.45 -9.55 12.63
N TYR A 206 6.06 -9.37 13.89
CA TYR A 206 6.94 -8.86 14.95
C TYR A 206 7.32 -9.92 16.00
N TYR A 207 6.81 -11.14 15.89
CA TYR A 207 7.06 -12.20 16.86
C TYR A 207 7.06 -13.55 16.18
N SER A 208 7.95 -14.46 16.59
CA SER A 208 7.96 -15.82 16.08
C SER A 208 6.72 -16.58 16.56
N VAL A 209 6.06 -17.30 15.65
CA VAL A 209 4.92 -18.18 15.92
C VAL A 209 5.37 -19.63 16.01
#